data_AF-A0A7K3DLI6-F1
#
_entry.id   AF-A0A7K3DLI6-F1
#
_cell.length_a   1.000
_cell.length_b   1.000
_cell.length_c   1.000
_cell.angle_alpha   90.00
_cell.angle_beta   90.00
_cell.angle_gamma   90.00
#
_symmetry.space_group_name_H-M   'P 1'
#
loop_
_entity.id
_entity.type
_entity.pdbx_description
1 polymer ?
#
loop_
_entity_poly.entity_id
_entity_poly.type
_entity_poly.pdbx_seq_one_letter_code
_entity_poly.pdbx_strand_id
1 'polypeptide(L)'
;MNGPAPPRPDVLDPLDWQVFARAYWGRRPVVLRPPAPGPVLFDRHEVFEAAVVAAQHRTSAARAELTVGARLLIDPGDLLPQQEDSTFTCYDRRLVRQLDGQPFALTVRTLHAAHPALWARERAFLAGLWDAVGPPPDGARTTLWHGSHGPGGPGPARDAGFVCVLSGRRRLRVTGPAGAAVAVTEPGDLLYLPPGHAWSAPPAPRPVTTV
;
A
#
# COMPACT_ATOMS: atom_id res chain seq x y z
N MET A 1 -5.57 33.92 -1.16
CA MET A 1 -4.79 33.79 0.09
C MET A 1 -4.27 32.36 0.18
N ASN A 2 -2.96 32.14 0.10
CA ASN A 2 -2.37 30.81 0.33
C ASN A 2 -2.35 30.55 1.84
N GLY A 3 -3.20 29.64 2.32
CA GLY A 3 -3.16 29.17 3.71
C GLY A 3 -1.81 28.51 4.04
N PRO A 4 -1.49 28.34 5.33
CA PRO A 4 -0.25 27.67 5.74
C PRO A 4 -0.18 26.26 5.14
N ALA A 5 1.02 25.86 4.71
CA ALA A 5 1.24 24.52 4.20
C ALA A 5 0.82 23.49 5.26
N PRO A 6 0.12 22.41 4.88
CA PRO A 6 -0.29 21.39 5.84
C PRO A 6 0.93 20.81 6.56
N PRO A 7 0.81 20.49 7.85
CA PRO A 7 1.90 19.91 8.63
C PRO A 7 2.37 18.60 8.00
N ARG A 8 3.65 18.28 8.23
CA ARG A 8 4.23 17.00 7.83
C ARG A 8 4.27 16.06 9.03
N PRO A 9 4.00 14.75 8.87
CA PRO A 9 4.27 13.78 9.91
C PRO A 9 5.75 13.80 10.29
N ASP A 10 6.03 13.40 11.54
CA ASP A 10 7.39 13.13 11.98
C ASP A 10 8.03 12.02 11.13
N VAL A 11 9.36 11.96 11.15
CA VAL A 11 10.14 10.88 10.54
C VAL A 11 10.88 10.15 11.66
N LEU A 12 10.74 8.82 11.71
CA LEU A 12 11.50 7.95 12.61
C LEU A 12 12.56 7.19 11.81
N ASP A 13 13.81 7.60 11.99
CA ASP A 13 14.96 7.14 11.23
C ASP A 13 16.22 7.10 12.13
N PRO A 14 16.79 5.92 12.46
CA PRO A 14 16.29 4.60 12.08
C PRO A 14 15.04 4.19 12.87
N LEU A 15 14.33 3.19 12.38
CA LEU A 15 13.22 2.57 13.10
C LEU A 15 13.67 1.92 14.43
N ASP A 16 13.10 2.39 15.54
CA ASP A 16 13.13 1.77 16.87
C ASP A 16 11.69 1.48 17.31
N TRP A 17 11.38 0.20 17.53
CA TRP A 17 10.02 -0.24 17.87
C TRP A 17 9.54 0.23 19.25
N GLN A 18 10.44 0.42 20.22
CA GLN A 18 10.07 0.92 21.56
C GLN A 18 9.74 2.41 21.50
N VAL A 19 10.54 3.20 20.77
CA VAL A 19 10.24 4.61 20.51
C VAL A 19 8.93 4.73 19.74
N PHE A 20 8.74 3.91 18.70
CA PHE A 20 7.53 3.86 17.90
C PHE A 20 6.28 3.58 18.75
N ALA A 21 6.29 2.50 19.54
CA ALA A 21 5.17 2.09 20.38
C ALA A 21 4.79 3.16 21.41
N ARG A 22 5.80 3.80 22.02
CA ARG A 22 5.58 4.82 23.04
C ARG A 22 5.05 6.14 22.47
N ALA A 23 5.57 6.60 21.34
CA ALA A 23 5.29 7.95 20.83
C ALA A 23 4.27 8.02 19.69
N TYR A 24 4.03 6.92 18.97
CA TYR A 24 3.27 6.94 17.73
C TYR A 24 2.13 5.92 17.66
N TRP A 25 2.35 4.68 18.15
CA TRP A 25 1.33 3.63 18.09
C TRP A 25 0.00 4.07 18.71
N GLY A 26 -1.08 3.96 17.93
CA GLY A 26 -2.44 4.36 18.30
C GLY A 26 -2.67 5.86 18.45
N ARG A 27 -1.68 6.71 18.15
CA ARG A 27 -1.72 8.15 18.47
C ARG A 27 -1.70 9.02 17.22
N ARG A 28 -0.64 8.92 16.41
CA ARG A 28 -0.44 9.85 15.28
C ARG A 28 0.36 9.22 14.14
N PRO A 29 0.16 9.68 12.88
CA PRO A 29 0.93 9.24 11.73
C PRO A 29 2.43 9.58 11.86
N VAL A 30 3.28 8.73 11.29
CA VAL A 30 4.75 8.91 11.23
C VAL A 30 5.29 8.20 9.99
N VAL A 31 6.32 8.76 9.37
CA VAL A 31 7.07 8.07 8.31
C VAL A 31 8.22 7.30 8.95
N LEU A 32 8.28 5.99 8.72
CA LEU A 32 9.31 5.10 9.22
C LEU A 32 10.32 4.84 8.10
N ARG A 33 11.60 4.96 8.45
CA ARG A 33 12.70 4.54 7.59
C ARG A 33 13.37 3.31 8.22
N PRO A 34 13.15 2.11 7.67
CA PRO A 34 13.82 0.93 8.16
C PRO A 34 15.35 1.07 7.96
N PRO A 35 16.16 0.57 8.91
CA PRO A 35 17.61 0.70 8.84
C PRO A 35 18.19 0.02 7.59
N ALA A 36 19.15 0.68 6.93
CA ALA A 36 19.97 0.10 5.89
C ALA A 36 21.32 -0.39 6.46
N PRO A 37 21.85 -1.56 6.06
CA PRO A 37 21.30 -2.51 5.10
C PRO A 37 20.29 -3.48 5.75
N GLY A 38 19.06 -3.47 5.25
CA GLY A 38 18.01 -4.43 5.61
C GLY A 38 17.35 -5.00 4.35
N PRO A 39 16.72 -6.19 4.41
CA PRO A 39 16.00 -6.73 3.27
C PRO A 39 14.87 -5.79 2.85
N VAL A 40 14.71 -5.58 1.54
CA VAL A 40 13.57 -4.83 1.00
C VAL A 40 12.29 -5.55 1.40
N LEU A 41 11.41 -4.86 2.15
CA LEU A 41 10.17 -5.46 2.65
C LEU A 41 9.27 -5.93 1.49
N PHE A 42 9.11 -5.05 0.49
CA PHE A 42 8.32 -5.27 -0.71
C PHE A 42 9.18 -5.06 -1.96
N ASP A 43 9.56 -6.15 -2.63
CA ASP A 43 10.14 -6.07 -3.97
C ASP A 43 9.02 -5.92 -5.01
N ARG A 44 9.25 -5.08 -6.02
CA ARG A 44 8.22 -4.77 -7.03
C ARG A 44 7.90 -5.95 -7.93
N HIS A 45 8.87 -6.82 -8.21
CA HIS A 45 8.67 -8.02 -9.02
C HIS A 45 7.87 -9.06 -8.25
N GLU A 46 8.27 -9.35 -7.02
CA GLU A 46 7.54 -10.32 -6.17
C GLU A 46 6.11 -9.87 -5.86
N VAL A 47 5.89 -8.56 -5.67
CA VAL A 47 4.53 -8.00 -5.51
C VAL A 47 3.71 -8.16 -6.80
N PHE A 48 4.34 -8.05 -7.97
CA PHE A 48 3.68 -8.30 -9.25
C PHE A 48 3.31 -9.79 -9.40
N GLU A 49 4.25 -10.69 -9.10
CA GLU A 49 4.00 -12.15 -9.12
C GLU A 49 2.85 -12.53 -8.18
N ALA A 50 2.84 -11.98 -6.96
CA ALA A 50 1.76 -12.18 -6.00
C ALA A 50 0.41 -11.70 -6.56
N ALA A 51 0.39 -10.58 -7.30
CA ALA A 51 -0.82 -10.07 -7.95
C ALA A 51 -1.32 -10.98 -9.08
N VAL A 52 -0.41 -11.58 -9.86
CA VAL A 52 -0.75 -12.57 -10.91
C VAL A 52 -1.35 -13.82 -10.28
N VAL A 53 -0.75 -14.36 -9.22
CA VAL A 53 -1.29 -15.52 -8.49
C VAL A 53 -2.68 -15.22 -7.93
N ALA A 54 -2.88 -14.04 -7.33
CA ALA A 54 -4.18 -13.63 -6.82
C ALA A 54 -5.23 -13.43 -7.93
N ALA A 55 -4.82 -12.99 -9.12
CA ALA A 55 -5.70 -12.84 -10.28
C ALA A 55 -6.20 -14.19 -10.83
N GLN A 56 -5.37 -15.22 -10.78
CA GLN A 56 -5.69 -16.55 -11.29
C GLN A 56 -6.63 -17.34 -10.35
N HIS A 57 -6.54 -17.12 -9.04
CA HIS A 57 -7.27 -17.91 -8.05
C HIS A 57 -8.44 -17.16 -7.42
N ARG A 58 -9.58 -17.11 -8.13
CA ARG A 58 -10.82 -16.45 -7.67
C ARG A 58 -11.37 -16.96 -6.33
N THR A 59 -11.02 -18.18 -5.95
CA THR A 59 -11.42 -18.82 -4.68
C THR A 59 -10.35 -18.78 -3.60
N SER A 60 -9.17 -18.22 -3.89
CA SER A 60 -8.10 -18.10 -2.89
C SER A 60 -8.43 -17.04 -1.85
N ALA A 61 -7.75 -17.11 -0.71
CA ALA A 61 -7.84 -16.09 0.32
C ALA A 61 -7.43 -14.70 -0.22
N ALA A 62 -6.57 -14.62 -1.23
CA ALA A 62 -6.21 -13.38 -1.90
C ALA A 62 -7.25 -13.04 -2.98
N ARG A 63 -7.81 -11.82 -2.92
CA ARG A 63 -8.90 -11.41 -3.81
C ARG A 63 -8.51 -10.20 -4.65
N ALA A 64 -8.40 -10.41 -5.95
CA ALA A 64 -8.17 -9.35 -6.93
C ALA A 64 -9.50 -8.71 -7.38
N GLU A 65 -9.56 -7.39 -7.33
CA GLU A 65 -10.70 -6.56 -7.72
C GLU A 65 -10.21 -5.48 -8.68
N LEU A 66 -10.91 -5.27 -9.80
CA LEU A 66 -10.56 -4.27 -10.80
C LEU A 66 -11.69 -3.27 -10.98
N THR A 67 -11.37 -1.99 -10.82
CA THR A 67 -12.25 -0.87 -11.14
C THR A 67 -11.77 -0.19 -12.40
N VAL A 68 -12.69 0.15 -13.31
CA VAL A 68 -12.45 0.98 -14.49
C VAL A 68 -13.37 2.20 -14.42
N GLY A 69 -12.79 3.40 -14.46
CA GLY A 69 -13.50 4.63 -14.14
C GLY A 69 -14.05 4.59 -12.70
N ALA A 70 -15.37 4.55 -12.59
CA ALA A 70 -16.11 4.42 -11.32
C ALA A 70 -16.79 3.06 -11.14
N ARG A 71 -16.52 2.08 -12.02
CA ARG A 71 -17.23 0.79 -12.05
C ARG A 71 -16.32 -0.35 -11.63
N LEU A 72 -16.73 -1.06 -10.58
CA LEU A 72 -16.13 -2.35 -10.21
C LEU A 72 -16.58 -3.42 -11.23
N LEU A 73 -15.62 -4.15 -11.80
CA LEU A 73 -15.91 -5.25 -12.72
C LEU A 73 -16.20 -6.54 -11.95
N ILE A 74 -17.29 -7.22 -12.30
CA ILE A 74 -17.68 -8.50 -11.69
C ILE A 74 -16.82 -9.64 -12.22
N ASP A 75 -16.58 -9.64 -13.54
CA ASP A 75 -15.68 -10.58 -14.20
C ASP A 75 -14.66 -9.78 -15.04
N PRO A 76 -13.52 -9.39 -14.43
CA PRO A 76 -12.50 -8.64 -15.14
C PRO A 76 -11.74 -9.46 -16.19
N GLY A 77 -11.88 -10.80 -16.20
CA GLY A 77 -11.30 -11.67 -17.22
C GLY A 77 -9.81 -11.41 -17.49
N ASP A 78 -9.50 -11.13 -18.75
CA ASP A 78 -8.14 -10.87 -19.23
C ASP A 78 -7.59 -9.52 -18.78
N LEU A 79 -8.41 -8.61 -18.22
CA LEU A 79 -7.96 -7.32 -17.71
C LEU A 79 -7.19 -7.42 -16.39
N LEU A 80 -7.17 -8.57 -15.72
CA LEU A 80 -6.31 -8.78 -14.55
C LEU A 80 -4.84 -9.01 -14.96
N PRO A 81 -3.87 -8.84 -14.05
CA PRO A 81 -2.48 -9.16 -14.32
C PRO A 81 -2.28 -10.60 -14.78
N GLN A 82 -1.42 -10.78 -15.79
CA GLN A 82 -1.07 -12.08 -16.34
C GLN A 82 0.44 -12.32 -16.26
N GLN A 83 0.86 -13.57 -16.41
CA GLN A 83 2.28 -13.91 -16.38
C GLN A 83 3.04 -13.27 -17.56
N GLU A 84 2.38 -13.17 -18.72
CA GLU A 84 2.89 -12.58 -19.96
C GLU A 84 3.24 -11.09 -19.81
N ASP A 85 2.58 -10.39 -18.88
CA ASP A 85 2.92 -9.00 -18.59
C ASP A 85 4.34 -8.92 -17.99
N SER A 86 4.78 -9.90 -17.19
CA SER A 86 6.08 -9.94 -16.50
C SER A 86 6.35 -8.80 -15.48
N THR A 87 5.72 -7.63 -15.62
CA THR A 87 5.87 -6.48 -14.71
C THR A 87 4.60 -5.63 -14.70
N PHE A 88 4.42 -4.83 -13.63
CA PHE A 88 3.38 -3.79 -13.59
C PHE A 88 3.45 -2.83 -14.78
N THR A 89 4.65 -2.50 -15.28
CA THR A 89 4.80 -1.55 -16.39
C THR A 89 4.28 -2.11 -17.72
N CYS A 90 4.45 -3.41 -17.96
CA CYS A 90 3.88 -4.06 -19.13
C CYS A 90 2.37 -4.25 -18.99
N TYR A 91 1.91 -4.62 -17.79
CA TYR A 91 0.49 -4.68 -17.44
C TYR A 91 -0.21 -3.34 -17.68
N ASP A 92 0.38 -2.24 -17.19
CA ASP A 92 -0.08 -0.87 -17.43
C ASP A 92 -0.26 -0.58 -18.93
N ARG A 93 0.76 -0.93 -19.72
CA ARG A 93 0.75 -0.70 -21.17
C ARG A 93 -0.33 -1.52 -21.87
N ARG A 94 -0.59 -2.75 -21.43
CA ARG A 94 -1.66 -3.58 -21.96
C ARG A 94 -3.03 -3.00 -21.61
N LEU A 95 -3.26 -2.65 -20.35
CA LEU A 95 -4.54 -2.07 -19.93
C LEU A 95 -4.83 -0.72 -20.58
N VAL A 96 -3.84 0.16 -20.72
CA VAL A 96 -4.06 1.45 -21.41
C VAL A 96 -4.57 1.24 -22.83
N ARG A 97 -4.10 0.19 -23.54
CA ARG A 97 -4.56 -0.16 -24.89
C ARG A 97 -5.95 -0.79 -24.89
N GLN A 98 -6.25 -1.68 -23.95
CA GLN A 98 -7.54 -2.37 -23.89
C GLN A 98 -8.68 -1.47 -23.36
N LEU A 99 -8.35 -0.45 -22.57
CA LEU A 99 -9.31 0.43 -21.91
C LEU A 99 -9.44 1.81 -22.59
N ASP A 100 -8.83 2.01 -23.76
CA ASP A 100 -8.81 3.30 -24.47
C ASP A 100 -8.43 4.49 -23.57
N GLY A 101 -7.45 4.27 -22.68
CA GLY A 101 -6.96 5.29 -21.74
C GLY A 101 -7.86 5.58 -20.53
N GLN A 102 -8.95 4.84 -20.32
CA GLN A 102 -9.77 4.97 -19.10
C GLN A 102 -8.92 4.71 -17.84
N PRO A 103 -9.14 5.46 -16.75
CA PRO A 103 -8.44 5.21 -15.51
C PRO A 103 -8.88 3.88 -14.90
N PHE A 104 -7.95 3.18 -14.26
CA PHE A 104 -8.24 1.92 -13.59
C PHE A 104 -7.59 1.85 -12.21
N ALA A 105 -8.07 0.93 -11.39
CA ALA A 105 -7.50 0.57 -10.10
C ALA A 105 -7.67 -0.93 -9.84
N LEU A 106 -6.54 -1.63 -9.71
CA LEU A 106 -6.42 -2.99 -9.21
C LEU A 106 -6.24 -2.93 -7.69
N THR A 107 -7.07 -3.67 -6.96
CA THR A 107 -6.91 -3.93 -5.53
C THR A 107 -6.74 -5.43 -5.31
N VAL A 108 -5.68 -5.84 -4.63
CA VAL A 108 -5.51 -7.24 -4.21
C VAL A 108 -5.50 -7.30 -2.69
N ARG A 109 -6.57 -7.82 -2.11
CA ARG A 109 -6.66 -8.05 -0.66
C ARG A 109 -5.86 -9.29 -0.29
N THR A 110 -5.33 -9.32 0.92
CA THR A 110 -4.62 -10.49 1.49
C THR A 110 -3.48 -10.97 0.58
N LEU A 111 -2.76 -10.01 -0.01
CA LEU A 111 -1.68 -10.25 -0.98
C LEU A 111 -0.62 -11.24 -0.46
N HIS A 112 -0.27 -11.17 0.82
CA HIS A 112 0.71 -12.07 1.45
C HIS A 112 0.33 -13.56 1.31
N ALA A 113 -0.95 -13.89 1.17
CA ALA A 113 -1.41 -15.27 0.98
C ALA A 113 -1.00 -15.85 -0.38
N ALA A 114 -0.71 -14.99 -1.36
CA ALA A 114 -0.28 -15.39 -2.71
C ALA A 114 1.24 -15.57 -2.84
N HIS A 115 2.04 -15.17 -1.84
CA HIS A 115 3.51 -15.21 -1.93
C HIS A 115 4.18 -15.53 -0.56
N PRO A 116 4.53 -16.80 -0.27
CA PRO A 116 5.03 -17.22 1.04
C PRO A 116 6.30 -16.49 1.52
N ALA A 117 7.23 -16.20 0.62
CA ALA A 117 8.46 -15.47 0.97
C ALA A 117 8.18 -14.01 1.32
N LEU A 118 7.16 -13.41 0.70
CA LEU A 118 6.73 -12.05 1.02
C LEU A 118 6.11 -12.04 2.42
N TRP A 119 5.23 -13.00 2.70
CA TRP A 119 4.64 -13.16 4.02
C TRP A 119 5.69 -13.40 5.12
N ALA A 120 6.75 -14.16 4.83
CA ALA A 120 7.84 -14.37 5.78
C ALA A 120 8.56 -13.05 6.15
N ARG A 121 8.84 -12.18 5.17
CA ARG A 121 9.46 -10.87 5.42
C ARG A 121 8.53 -9.93 6.19
N GLU A 122 7.25 -9.91 5.84
CA GLU A 122 6.25 -9.13 6.57
C GLU A 122 6.15 -9.54 8.04
N ARG A 123 6.10 -10.85 8.34
CA ARG A 123 6.12 -11.34 9.72
C ARG A 123 7.40 -10.97 10.45
N ALA A 124 8.56 -11.08 9.80
CA ALA A 124 9.83 -10.70 10.40
C ALA A 124 9.89 -9.20 10.74
N PHE A 125 9.36 -8.35 9.85
CA PHE A 125 9.21 -6.92 10.12
C PHE A 125 8.27 -6.64 11.30
N LEU A 126 7.09 -7.27 11.30
CA LEU A 126 6.06 -7.07 12.33
C LEU A 126 6.43 -7.68 13.69
N ALA A 127 7.35 -8.64 13.75
CA ALA A 127 7.76 -9.28 14.99
C ALA A 127 8.21 -8.26 16.05
N GLY A 128 9.06 -7.30 15.67
CA GLY A 128 9.53 -6.28 16.61
C GLY A 128 8.42 -5.33 17.09
N LEU A 129 7.39 -5.08 16.27
CA LEU A 129 6.19 -4.38 16.70
C LEU A 129 5.39 -5.21 17.70
N TRP A 130 5.13 -6.48 17.37
CA TRP A 130 4.34 -7.37 18.21
C TRP A 130 4.99 -7.65 19.56
N ASP A 131 6.32 -7.66 19.64
CA ASP A 131 7.03 -7.72 20.92
C ASP A 131 6.74 -6.49 21.80
N ALA A 132 6.51 -5.33 21.18
CA ALA A 132 6.24 -4.08 21.91
C ALA A 132 4.76 -3.85 22.25
N VAL A 133 3.82 -4.29 21.39
CA VAL A 133 2.39 -3.97 21.52
C VAL A 133 1.44 -5.17 21.50
N GLY A 134 1.97 -6.38 21.31
CA GLY A 134 1.21 -7.61 21.10
C GLY A 134 0.76 -7.82 19.64
N PRO A 135 0.47 -9.07 19.24
CA PRO A 135 -0.08 -9.36 17.93
C PRO A 135 -1.58 -8.98 17.85
N PRO A 136 -2.09 -8.57 16.67
CA PRO A 136 -3.50 -8.32 16.48
C PRO A 136 -4.33 -9.63 16.52
N PRO A 137 -5.58 -9.61 17.04
CA PRO A 137 -6.41 -10.82 17.16
C PRO A 137 -6.70 -11.50 15.81
N ASP A 138 -6.95 -10.71 14.77
CA ASP A 138 -7.31 -11.19 13.42
C ASP A 138 -6.09 -11.37 12.50
N GLY A 139 -4.88 -11.24 13.06
CA GLY A 139 -3.64 -11.24 12.30
C GLY A 139 -3.40 -9.95 11.50
N ALA A 140 -2.30 -9.93 10.74
CA ALA A 140 -1.98 -8.83 9.83
C ALA A 140 -2.45 -9.17 8.40
N ARG A 141 -2.81 -8.13 7.64
CA ARG A 141 -3.21 -8.26 6.25
C ARG A 141 -2.49 -7.23 5.39
N THR A 142 -2.35 -7.58 4.12
CA THR A 142 -1.55 -6.85 3.14
C THR A 142 -2.46 -6.58 1.96
N THR A 143 -2.58 -5.32 1.54
CA THR A 143 -3.46 -4.97 0.43
C THR A 143 -2.65 -4.22 -0.61
N LEU A 144 -2.59 -4.77 -1.81
CA LEU A 144 -2.03 -4.06 -2.96
C LEU A 144 -3.08 -3.10 -3.51
N TRP A 145 -2.64 -1.87 -3.80
CA TRP A 145 -3.34 -0.93 -4.68
C TRP A 145 -2.44 -0.57 -5.84
N HIS A 146 -2.95 -0.72 -7.05
CA HIS A 146 -2.21 -0.41 -8.28
C HIS A 146 -3.11 0.24 -9.33
N GLY A 147 -2.73 1.39 -9.90
CA GLY A 147 -3.50 1.99 -10.99
C GLY A 147 -3.26 3.49 -11.21
N SER A 148 -3.93 4.04 -12.22
CA SER A 148 -3.85 5.45 -12.65
C SER A 148 -4.86 6.36 -11.94
N HIS A 149 -5.94 5.80 -11.39
CA HIS A 149 -6.73 6.50 -10.40
C HIS A 149 -5.89 6.56 -9.11
N GLY A 150 -5.68 7.77 -8.58
CA GLY A 150 -5.01 7.91 -7.28
C GLY A 150 -5.69 7.00 -6.27
N PRO A 151 -4.96 6.14 -5.53
CA PRO A 151 -5.57 5.30 -4.52
C PRO A 151 -6.30 6.22 -3.54
N GLY A 152 -7.63 6.19 -3.59
CA GLY A 152 -8.43 6.55 -2.43
C GLY A 152 -8.19 5.43 -1.44
N GLY A 153 -7.41 5.68 -0.39
CA GLY A 153 -7.37 4.78 0.74
C GLY A 153 -8.82 4.51 1.20
N PRO A 154 -9.14 3.31 1.69
CA PRO A 154 -10.51 2.93 2.02
C PRO A 154 -11.05 3.74 3.20
N GLY A 155 -11.55 4.96 2.95
CA GLY A 155 -12.02 5.86 4.00
C GLY A 155 -11.05 5.95 5.20
N PRO A 156 -11.55 6.35 6.38
CA PRO A 156 -10.83 6.16 7.63
C PRO A 156 -10.62 4.67 7.89
N ALA A 157 -9.37 4.24 8.07
CA ALA A 157 -9.04 2.86 8.41
C ALA A 157 -9.62 2.50 9.79
N ARG A 158 -10.23 1.33 9.91
CA ARG A 158 -10.68 0.80 11.21
C ARG A 158 -9.50 0.35 12.07
N ASP A 159 -8.47 -0.17 11.42
CA ASP A 159 -7.29 -0.73 12.05
C ASP A 159 -6.06 0.14 11.79
N ALA A 160 -5.02 -0.06 12.61
CA ALA A 160 -3.72 0.53 12.37
C ALA A 160 -3.05 -0.14 11.15
N GLY A 161 -2.32 0.62 10.34
CA GLY A 161 -1.69 0.09 9.15
C GLY A 161 -0.41 0.82 8.75
N PHE A 162 0.33 0.18 7.84
CA PHE A 162 1.47 0.78 7.17
C PHE A 162 1.15 0.90 5.69
N VAL A 163 1.61 1.98 5.07
CA VAL A 163 1.48 2.24 3.64
C VAL A 163 2.88 2.33 3.05
N CYS A 164 3.22 1.43 2.14
CA CYS A 164 4.48 1.38 1.42
C CYS A 164 4.30 1.80 -0.03
N VAL A 165 5.03 2.80 -0.49
CA VAL A 165 5.05 3.19 -1.90
C VAL A 165 6.18 2.44 -2.61
N LEU A 166 5.84 1.67 -3.64
CA LEU A 166 6.83 0.80 -4.30
C LEU A 166 7.59 1.47 -5.45
N SER A 167 7.18 2.66 -5.90
CA SER A 167 7.80 3.28 -7.07
C SER A 167 7.70 4.80 -7.06
N GLY A 168 8.88 5.43 -7.13
CA GLY A 168 9.05 6.87 -7.16
C GLY A 168 8.65 7.56 -5.86
N ARG A 169 9.07 8.81 -5.74
CA ARG A 169 8.66 9.67 -4.63
C ARG A 169 7.17 9.99 -4.71
N ARG A 170 6.47 9.94 -3.58
CA ARG A 170 5.03 10.25 -3.52
C ARG A 170 4.71 11.22 -2.40
N ARG A 171 3.67 12.01 -2.65
CA ARG A 171 3.04 12.88 -1.66
C ARG A 171 1.72 12.26 -1.29
N LEU A 172 1.59 11.81 -0.05
CA LEU A 172 0.37 11.21 0.48
C LEU A 172 -0.30 12.25 1.38
N ARG A 173 -1.55 12.57 1.09
CA ARG A 173 -2.38 13.35 2.00
C ARG A 173 -2.91 12.39 3.05
N VAL A 174 -2.72 12.75 4.32
CA VAL A 174 -3.27 12.02 5.46
C VAL A 174 -4.35 12.89 6.09
N THR A 175 -5.49 12.30 6.41
CA THR A 175 -6.59 12.98 7.09
C THR A 175 -7.02 12.14 8.29
N GLY A 176 -7.21 12.76 9.43
CA GLY A 176 -7.69 12.10 10.63
C GLY A 176 -8.28 13.07 11.65
N PRO A 177 -8.53 12.62 12.89
CA PRO A 177 -9.16 13.43 13.93
C PRO A 177 -8.42 14.74 14.24
N ALA A 178 -7.09 14.74 14.14
CA ALA A 178 -6.24 15.90 14.39
C ALA A 178 -6.11 16.85 13.17
N GLY A 179 -6.80 16.56 12.06
CA GLY A 179 -6.75 17.35 10.83
C GLY A 179 -6.00 16.65 9.69
N ALA A 180 -5.50 17.46 8.75
CA ALA A 180 -4.83 16.97 7.54
C ALA A 180 -3.32 17.22 7.61
N ALA A 181 -2.54 16.25 7.14
CA ALA A 181 -1.09 16.33 6.99
C ALA A 181 -0.68 15.85 5.58
N VAL A 182 0.54 16.19 5.17
CA VAL A 182 1.12 15.67 3.92
C VAL A 182 2.42 14.93 4.23
N ALA A 183 2.39 13.62 4.01
CA ALA A 183 3.58 12.78 4.06
C ALA A 183 4.27 12.78 2.70
N VAL A 184 5.60 12.77 2.72
CA VAL A 184 6.40 12.53 1.52
C VAL A 184 7.17 11.24 1.74
N THR A 185 6.93 10.25 0.90
CA THR A 185 7.54 8.92 0.99
C THR A 185 8.36 8.63 -0.25
N GLU A 186 9.45 7.91 -0.04
CA GLU A 186 10.30 7.33 -1.08
C GLU A 186 10.14 5.81 -1.10
N PRO A 187 10.59 5.11 -2.16
CA PRO A 187 10.58 3.66 -2.18
C PRO A 187 11.32 3.07 -0.97
N GLY A 188 10.62 2.23 -0.20
CA GLY A 188 11.15 1.64 1.04
C GLY A 188 10.71 2.35 2.33
N ASP A 189 10.25 3.60 2.26
CA ASP A 189 9.61 4.26 3.40
C ASP A 189 8.27 3.60 3.72
N LEU A 190 7.90 3.59 5.00
CA LEU A 190 6.58 3.16 5.47
C LEU A 190 5.87 4.32 6.16
N LEU A 191 4.70 4.70 5.67
CA LEU A 191 3.83 5.62 6.41
C LEU A 191 2.95 4.82 7.37
N TYR A 192 3.13 5.01 8.66
CA TYR A 192 2.21 4.50 9.67
C TYR A 192 0.94 5.35 9.75
N LEU A 193 -0.20 4.68 9.84
CA LEU A 193 -1.51 5.28 10.05
C LEU A 193 -2.18 4.65 11.27
N PRO A 194 -2.51 5.43 12.31
CA PRO A 194 -3.37 4.96 13.40
C PRO A 194 -4.80 4.70 12.90
N PRO A 195 -5.61 3.94 13.67
CA PRO A 195 -7.05 3.86 13.45
C PRO A 195 -7.69 5.25 13.30
N GLY A 196 -8.73 5.34 12.47
CA GLY A 196 -9.45 6.58 12.20
C GLY A 196 -8.73 7.54 11.24
N HIS A 197 -7.55 7.19 10.74
CA HIS A 197 -6.86 7.96 9.70
C HIS A 197 -7.14 7.37 8.32
N ALA A 198 -7.26 8.26 7.35
CA ALA A 198 -7.33 7.94 5.93
C ALA A 198 -6.11 8.52 5.23
N TRP A 199 -5.78 7.95 4.08
CA TRP A 199 -4.77 8.50 3.19
C TRP A 199 -5.28 8.56 1.76
N SER A 200 -4.75 9.49 0.98
CA SER A 200 -4.96 9.54 -0.45
C SER A 200 -3.69 10.02 -1.14
N ALA A 201 -3.46 9.49 -2.34
CA ALA A 201 -2.47 10.06 -3.25
C ALA A 201 -3.19 10.89 -4.32
N PRO A 202 -2.63 12.04 -4.73
CA PRO A 202 -3.15 12.73 -5.91
C PRO A 202 -3.07 11.82 -7.13
N PRO A 203 -3.95 11.99 -8.13
CA PRO A 203 -3.84 11.31 -9.41
C PRO A 203 -2.43 11.49 -9.98
N ALA A 204 -1.84 10.42 -10.48
CA ALA A 204 -0.53 10.45 -11.09
C ALA A 204 -0.65 10.22 -12.60
N PRO A 205 0.20 10.86 -13.42
CA PRO A 205 0.20 10.66 -14.88
C PRO A 205 0.63 9.24 -15.29
N ARG A 206 1.18 8.46 -14.34
CA ARG A 206 1.53 7.05 -14.51
C ARG A 206 0.93 6.25 -13.37
N PRO A 207 0.52 4.99 -13.60
CA PRO A 207 0.03 4.13 -12.54
C PRO A 207 0.98 4.05 -11.35
N VAL A 208 0.41 4.06 -10.14
CA VAL A 208 1.15 3.99 -8.88
C VAL A 208 0.88 2.65 -8.22
N THR A 209 1.89 2.10 -7.57
CA THR A 209 1.77 0.85 -6.80
C THR A 209 2.07 1.14 -5.34
N THR A 210 1.14 0.75 -4.47
CA THR A 210 1.21 0.92 -3.02
C THR A 210 0.76 -0.37 -2.35
N VAL A 211 1.38 -0.74 -1.23
CA VAL A 211 1.03 -1.92 -0.42
C VAL A 211 0.75 -1.51 1.01
#